data_AF-A0A5C2SU07-F1
#
_entry.id   AF-A0A5C2SU07-F1
#
_cell.length_a   1.000
_cell.length_b   1.000
_cell.length_c   1.000
_cell.angle_alpha   90.00
_cell.angle_beta   90.00
_cell.angle_gamma   90.00
#
_symmetry.space_group_name_H-M   'P 1'
#
loop_
_entity.id
_entity.type
_entity.pdbx_description
1 polymer ?
#
loop_
_entity_poly.entity_id
_entity_poly.type
_entity_poly.pdbx_seq_one_letter_code
_entity_poly.pdbx_strand_id
1 'polypeptide(L)'
;MATNANVVEQYNKRKAEIDVLSAKIEGLDQRMKKIEQGIKMARDNWQPELGKLVGSIGKKFSAACDRIGCAGEIRIREDEDYEKWAIDIMVKFRDNEKLQLLTGERQSGGERSLTTILYLMSLTEEARAPFSLVDEINQGMDQRAERAVHNSLVEVTCQEDSGQYFLITPKLLPDLNYHERMKILCVNNGEWLPEEKGTGNLNSLIDNFLRFRQNRGTASA
;
A
#
# COMPACT_ATOMS: atom_id res chain seq x y z
N MET A 1 60.47 -57.49 2.75
CA MET A 1 59.48 -56.44 2.42
C MET A 1 60.17 -55.10 2.57
N ALA A 2 60.68 -54.52 1.47
CA ALA A 2 61.26 -53.19 1.50
C ALA A 2 60.12 -52.17 1.50
N THR A 3 59.81 -51.60 2.66
CA THR A 3 58.93 -50.44 2.77
C THR A 3 59.58 -49.28 2.02
N ASN A 4 59.03 -49.00 0.85
CA ASN A 4 59.52 -48.04 -0.11
C ASN A 4 59.49 -46.64 0.54
N ALA A 5 60.64 -46.00 0.78
CA ALA A 5 60.75 -44.75 1.55
C ALA A 5 59.86 -43.62 0.99
N ASN A 6 59.63 -43.63 -0.32
CA ASN A 6 58.75 -42.71 -1.03
C ASN A 6 57.27 -42.85 -0.60
N VAL A 7 56.82 -44.05 -0.20
CA VAL A 7 55.46 -44.29 0.28
C VAL A 7 55.24 -43.68 1.67
N VAL A 8 56.26 -43.72 2.53
CA VAL A 8 56.21 -43.11 3.87
C VAL A 8 56.22 -41.58 3.76
N GLU A 9 57.02 -41.02 2.86
CA GLU A 9 57.07 -39.58 2.61
C GLU A 9 55.73 -39.06 2.04
N GLN A 10 55.16 -39.77 1.06
CA GLN A 10 53.83 -39.46 0.53
C GLN A 10 52.73 -39.57 1.59
N TYR A 11 52.78 -40.59 2.44
CA TYR A 11 51.83 -40.74 3.54
C TYR A 11 51.91 -39.54 4.52
N ASN A 12 53.12 -39.16 4.93
CA ASN A 12 53.32 -38.03 5.84
C ASN A 12 52.86 -36.71 5.22
N LYS A 13 53.12 -36.50 3.92
CA LYS A 13 52.65 -35.32 3.18
C LYS A 13 51.13 -35.27 3.11
N ARG A 14 50.48 -36.38 2.75
CA ARG A 14 49.02 -36.48 2.70
C ARG A 14 48.38 -36.30 4.08
N LYS A 15 48.99 -36.82 5.13
CA LYS A 15 48.53 -36.64 6.51
C LYS A 15 48.55 -35.15 6.89
N ALA A 16 49.66 -34.45 6.62
CA ALA A 16 49.75 -33.02 6.86
C ALA A 16 48.73 -32.22 6.02
N GLU A 17 48.52 -32.60 4.75
CA GLU A 17 47.48 -31.98 3.89
C GLU A 17 46.07 -32.20 4.45
N ILE A 18 45.75 -33.41 4.92
CA ILE A 18 44.47 -33.73 5.57
C ILE A 18 44.28 -32.90 6.84
N ASP A 19 45.32 -32.75 7.67
CA ASP A 19 45.26 -31.97 8.91
C ASP A 19 44.97 -30.48 8.61
N VAL A 20 45.64 -29.91 7.60
CA VAL A 20 45.41 -28.52 7.15
C VAL A 20 44.00 -28.33 6.59
N LEU A 21 43.53 -29.24 5.74
CA LEU A 21 42.19 -29.16 5.17
C LEU A 21 41.10 -29.33 6.23
N SER A 22 41.32 -30.23 7.21
CA SER A 22 40.39 -30.45 8.32
C SER A 22 40.28 -29.19 9.19
N ALA A 23 41.40 -28.57 9.55
CA ALA A 23 41.41 -27.29 10.29
C ALA A 23 40.71 -26.16 9.50
N LYS A 24 40.87 -26.14 8.18
CA LYS A 24 40.17 -25.17 7.32
C LYS A 24 38.65 -25.40 7.29
N ILE A 25 38.21 -26.65 7.23
CA ILE A 25 36.79 -27.02 7.31
C ILE A 25 36.21 -26.59 8.65
N GLU A 26 36.88 -26.90 9.77
CA GLU A 26 36.45 -26.47 11.11
C GLU A 26 36.33 -24.95 11.21
N GLY A 27 37.31 -24.21 10.67
CA GLY A 27 37.26 -22.75 10.64
C GLY A 27 36.11 -22.19 9.79
N LEU A 28 35.78 -22.84 8.66
CA LEU A 28 34.63 -22.47 7.83
C LEU A 28 33.31 -22.78 8.53
N ASP A 29 33.19 -23.93 9.18
CA ASP A 29 31.99 -24.34 9.92
C ASP A 29 31.69 -23.38 11.09
N GLN A 30 32.72 -22.97 11.83
CA GLN A 30 32.57 -21.95 12.86
C GLN A 30 32.11 -20.60 12.30
N ARG A 31 32.61 -20.19 11.13
CA ARG A 31 32.17 -18.97 10.45
C ARG A 31 30.73 -19.07 9.98
N MET A 32 30.33 -20.19 9.39
CA MET A 32 28.96 -20.45 8.97
C MET A 32 28.00 -20.35 10.15
N LYS A 33 28.29 -21.04 11.26
CA LYS A 33 27.49 -20.97 12.50
C LYS A 33 27.35 -19.54 13.04
N LYS A 34 28.43 -18.76 13.00
CA LYS A 34 28.39 -17.36 13.45
C LYS A 34 27.50 -16.49 12.55
N ILE A 35 27.55 -16.70 11.23
CA ILE A 35 26.69 -15.99 10.28
C ILE A 35 25.23 -16.39 10.46
N GLU A 36 24.94 -17.69 10.57
CA GLU A 36 23.58 -18.20 10.83
C GLU A 36 22.97 -17.65 12.12
N GLN A 37 23.77 -17.58 13.19
CA GLN A 37 23.35 -16.94 14.44
C GLN A 37 23.04 -15.46 14.24
N GLY A 38 23.88 -14.73 13.50
CA GLY A 38 23.64 -13.32 13.17
C GLY A 38 22.35 -13.11 12.38
N ILE A 39 22.11 -13.94 11.36
CA ILE A 39 20.87 -13.92 10.55
C ILE A 39 19.66 -14.20 11.45
N LYS A 40 19.75 -15.22 12.31
CA LYS A 40 18.67 -15.56 13.23
C LYS A 40 18.35 -14.42 14.19
N MET A 41 19.37 -13.81 14.81
CA MET A 41 19.17 -12.68 15.72
C MET A 41 18.54 -11.47 15.01
N ALA A 42 18.96 -11.18 13.77
CA ALA A 42 18.34 -10.13 12.98
C ALA A 42 16.87 -10.44 12.69
N ARG A 43 16.54 -11.68 12.29
CA ARG A 43 15.17 -12.14 12.04
C ARG A 43 14.30 -12.05 13.30
N ASP A 44 14.79 -12.57 14.42
CA ASP A 44 14.04 -12.62 15.69
C ASP A 44 13.68 -11.22 16.21
N ASN A 45 14.47 -10.19 15.87
CA ASN A 45 14.18 -8.80 16.20
C ASN A 45 13.29 -8.11 15.16
N TRP A 46 13.51 -8.37 13.87
CA TRP A 46 12.82 -7.66 12.78
C TRP A 46 11.43 -8.22 12.48
N GLN A 47 11.27 -9.55 12.43
CA GLN A 47 10.02 -10.21 12.04
C GLN A 47 8.84 -9.82 12.95
N PRO A 48 8.98 -9.73 14.29
CA PRO A 48 7.87 -9.31 15.14
C PRO A 48 7.43 -7.86 14.89
N GLU A 49 8.37 -6.95 14.62
CA GLU A 49 8.06 -5.55 14.32
C GLU A 49 7.36 -5.42 12.96
N LEU A 50 7.81 -6.19 11.96
CA LEU A 50 7.10 -6.30 10.68
C LEU A 50 5.67 -6.83 10.88
N GLY A 51 5.50 -7.88 11.68
CA GLY A 51 4.19 -8.46 12.00
C GLY A 51 3.25 -7.47 12.67
N LYS A 52 3.76 -6.64 13.61
CA LYS A 52 2.97 -5.56 14.24
C LYS A 52 2.54 -4.51 13.22
N LEU A 53 3.45 -4.06 12.36
CA LEU A 53 3.18 -3.06 11.34
C LEU A 53 2.11 -3.56 10.35
N VAL A 54 2.31 -4.76 9.79
CA VAL A 54 1.36 -5.38 8.86
C VAL A 54 0.02 -5.66 9.55
N GLY A 55 0.03 -6.03 10.82
CA GLY A 55 -1.19 -6.18 11.63
C GLY A 55 -1.95 -4.86 11.82
N SER A 56 -1.26 -3.74 12.02
CA SER A 56 -1.89 -2.41 12.11
C SER A 56 -2.55 -2.03 10.78
N ILE A 57 -1.80 -2.17 9.67
CA ILE A 57 -2.29 -1.91 8.31
C ILE A 57 -3.47 -2.82 7.98
N GLY A 58 -3.38 -4.11 8.33
CA GLY A 58 -4.42 -5.09 8.08
C GLY A 58 -5.75 -4.78 8.79
N LYS A 59 -5.70 -4.24 10.02
CA LYS A 59 -6.91 -3.80 10.75
C LYS A 59 -7.58 -2.63 10.04
N LYS A 60 -6.80 -1.62 9.64
CA LYS A 60 -7.30 -0.45 8.90
C LYS A 60 -7.88 -0.85 7.54
N PHE A 61 -7.19 -1.74 6.84
CA PHE A 61 -7.63 -2.29 5.56
C PHE A 61 -8.94 -3.09 5.69
N SER A 62 -9.03 -3.99 6.66
CA SER A 62 -10.27 -4.75 6.92
C SER A 62 -11.43 -3.81 7.20
N ALA A 63 -11.24 -2.82 8.08
CA ALA A 63 -12.27 -1.85 8.39
C ALA A 63 -12.69 -1.02 7.15
N ALA A 64 -11.75 -0.67 6.29
CA ALA A 64 -12.03 0.05 5.04
C ALA A 64 -12.80 -0.81 4.03
N CYS A 65 -12.46 -2.11 3.94
CA CYS A 65 -13.22 -3.08 3.15
C CYS A 65 -14.66 -3.23 3.66
N ASP A 66 -14.83 -3.40 4.97
CA ASP A 66 -16.14 -3.62 5.59
C ASP A 66 -17.11 -2.47 5.29
N ARG A 67 -16.62 -1.22 5.30
CA ARG A 67 -17.42 -0.03 4.96
C ARG A 67 -17.99 -0.05 3.54
N ILE A 68 -17.33 -0.75 2.63
CA ILE A 68 -17.70 -0.80 1.20
C ILE A 68 -18.47 -2.11 0.89
N GLY A 69 -18.68 -2.96 1.90
CA GLY A 69 -19.39 -4.23 1.77
C GLY A 69 -18.52 -5.33 1.17
N CYS A 70 -17.20 -5.25 1.35
CA CYS A 70 -16.27 -6.34 1.06
C CYS A 70 -15.50 -6.74 2.32
N ALA A 71 -14.83 -7.88 2.30
CA ALA A 71 -13.92 -8.29 3.36
C ALA A 71 -12.49 -8.36 2.81
N GLY A 72 -11.54 -7.89 3.61
CA GLY A 72 -10.14 -7.80 3.23
C GLY A 72 -9.23 -8.21 4.37
N GLU A 73 -8.14 -8.90 4.05
CA GLU A 73 -7.12 -9.30 5.01
C GLU A 73 -5.73 -9.16 4.39
N ILE A 74 -4.77 -8.65 5.17
CA ILE A 74 -3.37 -8.55 4.77
C ILE A 74 -2.56 -9.59 5.53
N ARG A 75 -1.76 -10.39 4.83
CA ARG A 75 -0.92 -11.43 5.43
C ARG A 75 0.52 -11.30 4.97
N ILE A 76 1.45 -11.72 5.83
CA ILE A 76 2.86 -11.90 5.44
C ILE A 76 2.99 -13.34 4.94
N ARG A 77 3.54 -13.50 3.75
CA ARG A 77 3.94 -14.78 3.18
C ARG A 77 5.42 -14.97 3.44
N GLU A 78 5.74 -15.81 4.42
CA GLU A 78 7.11 -16.21 4.73
C GLU A 78 7.56 -17.34 3.79
N ASP A 79 8.82 -17.29 3.40
CA ASP A 79 9.52 -18.33 2.61
C ASP A 79 10.92 -18.57 3.21
N GLU A 80 11.55 -19.69 2.89
CA GLU A 80 12.96 -19.95 3.26
C GLU A 80 13.90 -18.97 2.54
N ASP A 81 13.54 -18.59 1.31
CA ASP A 81 14.21 -17.58 0.52
C ASP A 81 13.59 -16.20 0.77
N TYR A 82 14.35 -15.29 1.39
CA TYR A 82 13.89 -13.94 1.69
C TYR A 82 13.50 -13.14 0.44
N GLU A 83 14.01 -13.47 -0.74
CA GLU A 83 13.59 -12.81 -2.00
C GLU A 83 12.15 -13.15 -2.37
N LYS A 84 11.62 -14.27 -1.87
CA LYS A 84 10.24 -14.72 -2.12
C LYS A 84 9.24 -14.27 -1.06
N TRP A 85 9.70 -13.57 -0.03
CA TRP A 85 8.80 -12.98 0.95
C TRP A 85 7.87 -11.98 0.27
N ALA A 86 6.59 -12.04 0.64
CA ALA A 86 5.58 -11.19 0.03
C ALA A 86 4.53 -10.75 1.06
N ILE A 87 3.83 -9.67 0.72
CA ILE A 87 2.59 -9.29 1.40
C ILE A 87 1.44 -9.74 0.52
N ASP A 88 0.59 -10.59 1.08
CA ASP A 88 -0.60 -11.11 0.44
C ASP A 88 -1.80 -10.26 0.78
N ILE A 89 -2.41 -9.68 -0.25
CA ILE A 89 -3.68 -8.96 -0.13
C ILE A 89 -4.78 -9.94 -0.46
N MET A 90 -5.56 -10.32 0.55
CA MET A 90 -6.67 -11.25 0.43
C MET A 90 -7.98 -10.45 0.43
N VAL A 91 -8.89 -10.75 -0.50
CA VAL A 91 -10.17 -10.04 -0.63
C VAL A 91 -11.32 -10.98 -0.92
N LYS A 92 -12.51 -10.54 -0.54
CA LYS A 92 -13.80 -11.20 -0.77
C LYS A 92 -14.86 -10.11 -1.02
N PHE A 93 -15.52 -10.16 -2.17
CA PHE A 93 -16.54 -9.17 -2.56
C PHE A 93 -17.97 -9.65 -2.38
N ARG A 94 -18.17 -10.96 -2.17
CA ARG A 94 -19.48 -11.57 -2.04
C ARG A 94 -19.50 -12.53 -0.87
N ASP A 95 -20.60 -12.54 -0.11
CA ASP A 95 -20.72 -13.33 1.12
C ASP A 95 -20.54 -14.84 0.92
N ASN A 96 -20.90 -15.35 -0.25
CA ASN A 96 -20.79 -16.76 -0.60
C ASN A 96 -19.38 -17.20 -1.04
N GLU A 97 -18.44 -16.28 -1.22
CA GLU A 97 -17.07 -16.57 -1.63
C GLU A 97 -16.12 -16.68 -0.43
N LYS A 98 -14.99 -17.36 -0.61
CA LYS A 98 -13.90 -17.38 0.37
C LYS A 98 -12.97 -16.18 0.12
N LEU A 99 -12.20 -15.79 1.12
CA LEU A 99 -11.07 -14.86 0.94
C LEU A 99 -10.10 -15.45 -0.09
N GLN A 100 -9.81 -14.68 -1.14
CA GLN A 100 -8.89 -15.08 -2.20
C GLN A 100 -7.79 -14.04 -2.37
N LEU A 101 -6.64 -14.50 -2.83
CA LEU A 101 -5.55 -13.60 -3.20
C LEU A 101 -5.99 -12.67 -4.32
N LEU A 102 -5.65 -11.38 -4.18
CA LEU A 102 -5.82 -10.40 -5.24
C LEU A 102 -4.88 -10.75 -6.40
N THR A 103 -5.43 -11.23 -7.51
CA THR A 103 -4.67 -11.59 -8.71
C THR A 103 -5.21 -10.88 -9.95
N GLY A 104 -4.46 -10.91 -11.04
CA GLY A 104 -4.89 -10.28 -12.29
C GLY A 104 -6.06 -11.01 -12.99
N GLU A 105 -6.27 -12.28 -12.67
CA GLU A 105 -7.07 -13.21 -13.49
C GLU A 105 -8.51 -13.41 -13.00
N ARG A 106 -8.79 -13.15 -11.71
CA ARG A 106 -10.10 -13.47 -11.10
C ARG A 106 -10.96 -12.27 -10.81
N GLN A 107 -10.37 -11.16 -10.40
CA GLN A 107 -11.11 -9.96 -10.01
C GLN A 107 -11.32 -9.04 -11.22
N SER A 108 -12.44 -8.33 -11.22
CA SER A 108 -12.69 -7.29 -12.23
C SER A 108 -11.67 -6.14 -12.10
N GLY A 109 -11.47 -5.38 -13.18
CA GLY A 109 -10.57 -4.22 -13.16
C GLY A 109 -10.96 -3.18 -12.09
N GLY A 110 -12.27 -2.99 -11.88
CA GLY A 110 -12.80 -2.08 -10.84
C GLY A 110 -12.52 -2.58 -9.43
N GLU A 111 -12.76 -3.86 -9.14
CA GLU A 111 -12.47 -4.47 -7.83
C GLU A 111 -10.99 -4.43 -7.48
N ARG A 112 -10.12 -4.67 -8.47
CA ARG A 112 -8.66 -4.58 -8.30
C ARG A 112 -8.22 -3.17 -7.96
N SER A 113 -8.71 -2.19 -8.70
CA SER A 113 -8.40 -0.77 -8.48
C SER A 113 -8.89 -0.34 -7.09
N LEU A 114 -10.16 -0.63 -6.76
CA LEU A 114 -10.74 -0.35 -5.46
C LEU A 114 -9.92 -0.94 -4.31
N THR A 115 -9.58 -2.23 -4.39
CA THR A 115 -8.77 -2.91 -3.36
C THR A 115 -7.41 -2.25 -3.18
N THR A 116 -6.74 -1.94 -4.30
CA THR A 116 -5.40 -1.37 -4.29
C THR A 116 -5.43 0.00 -3.62
N ILE A 117 -6.45 0.80 -3.92
CA ILE A 117 -6.64 2.13 -3.32
C ILE A 117 -6.87 2.03 -1.82
N LEU A 118 -7.75 1.13 -1.38
CA LEU A 118 -8.01 0.92 0.06
C LEU A 118 -6.76 0.47 0.81
N TYR A 119 -5.94 -0.38 0.19
CA TYR A 119 -4.66 -0.78 0.75
C TYR A 119 -3.69 0.40 0.87
N LEU A 120 -3.54 1.21 -0.19
CA LEU A 120 -2.70 2.41 -0.18
C LEU A 120 -3.15 3.44 0.86
N MET A 121 -4.46 3.60 1.05
CA MET A 121 -5.00 4.49 2.09
C MET A 121 -4.69 3.98 3.49
N SER A 122 -4.81 2.66 3.71
CA SER A 122 -4.48 2.02 4.99
C SER A 122 -2.98 2.17 5.33
N LEU A 123 -2.12 2.14 4.30
CA LEU A 123 -0.69 2.46 4.45
C LEU A 123 -0.47 3.93 4.79
N THR A 124 -1.19 4.83 4.12
CA THR A 124 -1.04 6.29 4.32
C THR A 124 -1.43 6.70 5.73
N GLU A 125 -2.46 6.08 6.31
CA GLU A 125 -2.89 6.33 7.69
C GLU A 125 -1.86 5.83 8.73
N GLU A 126 -0.99 4.90 8.36
CA GLU A 126 0.12 4.44 9.22
C GLU A 126 1.41 5.24 8.97
N ALA A 127 1.60 5.70 7.73
CA ALA A 127 2.75 6.49 7.33
C ALA A 127 2.65 7.94 7.82
N ARG A 128 3.62 8.38 8.63
CA ARG A 128 3.73 9.77 9.06
C ARG A 128 4.33 10.66 7.96
N ALA A 129 3.65 10.79 6.84
CA ALA A 129 4.02 11.73 5.79
C ALA A 129 3.48 13.14 6.13
N PRO A 130 4.28 14.21 6.01
CA PRO A 130 3.80 15.58 6.26
C PRO A 130 2.73 16.01 5.26
N PHE A 131 2.82 15.49 4.03
CA PHE A 131 1.79 15.62 3.02
C PHE A 131 1.78 14.41 2.08
N SER A 132 0.63 14.17 1.45
CA SER A 132 0.43 13.13 0.44
C SER A 132 -0.24 13.73 -0.78
N LEU A 133 0.19 13.29 -1.96
CA LEU A 133 -0.38 13.69 -3.24
C LEU A 133 -0.85 12.44 -3.97
N VAL A 134 -2.10 12.50 -4.43
CA VAL A 134 -2.73 11.43 -5.20
C VAL A 134 -3.42 12.02 -6.41
N ASP A 135 -3.07 11.48 -7.57
CA ASP A 135 -3.57 11.93 -8.86
C ASP A 135 -4.28 10.79 -9.59
N GLU A 136 -5.39 11.10 -10.26
CA GLU A 136 -6.19 10.22 -11.09
C GLU A 136 -6.62 8.88 -10.46
N ILE A 137 -6.59 8.78 -9.13
CA ILE A 137 -6.82 7.51 -8.41
C ILE A 137 -8.22 6.92 -8.64
N ASN A 138 -9.19 7.75 -9.02
CA ASN A 138 -10.55 7.35 -9.27
C ASN A 138 -10.87 7.06 -10.75
N GLN A 139 -9.88 7.05 -11.64
CA GLN A 139 -10.10 6.70 -13.05
C GLN A 139 -10.25 5.19 -13.29
N GLY A 140 -11.02 4.81 -14.31
CA GLY A 140 -11.22 3.40 -14.68
C GLY A 140 -12.18 2.62 -13.77
N MET A 141 -12.89 3.30 -12.86
CA MET A 141 -13.88 2.71 -11.97
C MET A 141 -15.31 3.13 -12.35
N ASP A 142 -16.29 2.42 -11.82
CA ASP A 142 -17.70 2.81 -11.92
C ASP A 142 -18.07 3.87 -10.87
N GLN A 143 -19.21 4.53 -11.05
CA GLN A 143 -19.63 5.62 -10.15
C GLN A 143 -19.79 5.18 -8.69
N ARG A 144 -20.10 3.91 -8.45
CA ARG A 144 -20.28 3.37 -7.09
C ARG A 144 -18.94 3.22 -6.39
N ALA A 145 -17.96 2.61 -7.05
CA ALA A 145 -16.61 2.43 -6.52
C ALA A 145 -15.91 3.78 -6.32
N GLU A 146 -16.07 4.73 -7.24
CA GLU A 146 -15.51 6.08 -7.10
C GLU A 146 -16.04 6.81 -5.87
N ARG A 147 -17.34 6.71 -5.61
CA ARG A 147 -17.96 7.30 -4.43
C ARG A 147 -17.48 6.64 -3.15
N ALA A 148 -17.35 5.32 -3.15
CA ALA A 148 -16.81 4.57 -2.02
C ALA A 148 -15.37 4.98 -1.68
N VAL A 149 -14.51 5.08 -2.70
CA VAL A 149 -13.12 5.55 -2.55
C VAL A 149 -13.09 6.97 -2.01
N HIS A 150 -13.87 7.89 -2.59
CA HIS A 150 -13.92 9.28 -2.14
C HIS A 150 -14.36 9.39 -0.68
N ASN A 151 -15.45 8.73 -0.30
CA ASN A 151 -15.95 8.79 1.08
C ASN A 151 -14.93 8.24 2.08
N SER A 152 -14.32 7.10 1.76
CA SER A 152 -13.26 6.52 2.60
C SER A 152 -12.06 7.47 2.70
N LEU A 153 -11.75 8.20 1.61
CA LEU A 153 -10.63 9.14 1.59
C LEU A 153 -10.88 10.31 2.51
N VAL A 154 -12.08 10.88 2.46
CA VAL A 154 -12.50 11.95 3.35
C VAL A 154 -12.43 11.49 4.81
N GLU A 155 -12.91 10.28 5.12
CA GLU A 155 -12.86 9.72 6.48
C GLU A 155 -11.43 9.58 7.00
N VAL A 156 -10.50 9.09 6.19
CA VAL A 156 -9.10 8.84 6.62
C VAL A 156 -8.27 10.12 6.69
N THR A 157 -8.52 11.09 5.81
CA THR A 157 -7.63 12.25 5.61
C THR A 157 -8.12 13.54 6.26
N CYS A 158 -9.35 13.57 6.79
CA CYS A 158 -9.93 14.76 7.42
C CYS A 158 -10.03 14.66 8.96
N GLN A 159 -9.22 13.82 9.60
CA GLN A 159 -9.10 13.72 11.06
C GLN A 159 -8.26 14.88 11.65
N GLU A 160 -8.22 15.02 12.98
CA GLU A 160 -7.48 16.09 13.68
C GLU A 160 -5.96 15.96 13.57
N ASP A 161 -5.49 14.73 13.47
CA ASP A 161 -4.09 14.35 13.40
C ASP A 161 -3.63 14.04 11.96
N SER A 162 -4.49 14.22 10.96
CA SER A 162 -4.17 13.95 9.55
C SER A 162 -3.16 14.96 8.98
N GLY A 163 -2.19 14.46 8.20
CA GLY A 163 -1.33 15.29 7.36
C GLY A 163 -2.08 15.94 6.19
N GLN A 164 -1.42 16.83 5.45
CA GLN A 164 -2.04 17.47 4.29
C GLN A 164 -2.23 16.47 3.14
N TYR A 165 -3.46 16.34 2.62
CA TYR A 165 -3.75 15.44 1.52
C TYR A 165 -4.23 16.20 0.28
N PHE A 166 -3.57 15.99 -0.84
CA PHE A 166 -3.93 16.55 -2.14
C PHE A 166 -4.52 15.45 -3.02
N LEU A 167 -5.80 15.60 -3.36
CA LEU A 167 -6.46 14.79 -4.37
C LEU A 167 -6.59 15.61 -5.66
N ILE A 168 -6.00 15.11 -6.73
CA ILE A 168 -6.19 15.63 -8.09
C ILE A 168 -7.07 14.63 -8.83
N THR A 169 -8.19 15.11 -9.36
CA THR A 169 -9.09 14.28 -10.17
C THR A 169 -9.72 15.13 -11.27
N PRO A 170 -9.79 14.62 -12.51
CA PRO A 170 -10.56 15.27 -13.57
C PRO A 170 -12.06 14.99 -13.46
N LYS A 171 -12.49 14.10 -12.54
CA LYS A 171 -13.90 13.74 -12.36
C LYS A 171 -14.55 14.57 -11.27
N LEU A 172 -15.55 15.37 -11.67
CA LEU A 172 -16.48 16.01 -10.74
C LEU A 172 -17.65 15.07 -10.51
N LEU A 173 -17.68 14.40 -9.35
CA LEU A 173 -18.81 13.55 -8.98
C LEU A 173 -19.87 14.38 -8.24
N PRO A 174 -21.13 14.34 -8.67
CA PRO A 174 -22.22 15.00 -7.93
C PRO A 174 -22.49 14.28 -6.60
N ASP A 175 -23.00 15.03 -5.63
CA ASP A 175 -23.47 14.52 -4.34
C ASP A 175 -22.40 13.80 -3.50
N LEU A 176 -21.12 14.13 -3.65
CA LEU A 176 -20.06 13.57 -2.80
C LEU A 176 -20.13 14.11 -1.37
N ASN A 177 -19.63 13.32 -0.42
CA ASN A 177 -19.43 13.80 0.95
C ASN A 177 -18.25 14.77 0.97
N TYR A 178 -18.46 15.93 1.59
CA TYR A 178 -17.42 16.92 1.83
C TYR A 178 -17.29 17.14 3.33
N HIS A 179 -16.06 17.34 3.79
CA HIS A 179 -15.76 17.66 5.17
C HIS A 179 -15.35 19.14 5.28
N GLU A 180 -15.62 19.78 6.42
CA GLU A 180 -15.32 21.20 6.65
C GLU A 180 -13.83 21.54 6.53
N ARG A 181 -12.96 20.54 6.72
CA ARG A 181 -11.50 20.64 6.57
C ARG A 181 -11.02 20.49 5.14
N MET A 182 -11.91 20.19 4.21
CA MET A 182 -11.56 20.07 2.80
C MET A 182 -11.61 21.44 2.12
N LYS A 183 -10.66 21.66 1.22
CA LYS A 183 -10.67 22.79 0.30
C LYS A 183 -10.73 22.27 -1.14
N ILE A 184 -11.73 22.72 -1.89
CA ILE A 184 -11.91 22.36 -3.28
C ILE A 184 -11.30 23.45 -4.15
N LEU A 185 -10.43 23.05 -5.07
CA LEU A 185 -9.84 23.92 -6.08
C LEU A 185 -10.25 23.42 -7.46
N CYS A 186 -11.13 24.17 -8.13
CA CYS A 186 -11.49 23.88 -9.52
C CYS A 186 -10.54 24.62 -10.46
N VAL A 187 -9.76 23.87 -11.23
CA VAL A 187 -8.85 24.42 -12.24
C VAL A 187 -9.53 24.33 -13.60
N ASN A 188 -9.88 25.47 -14.18
CA ASN A 188 -10.41 25.56 -15.53
C ASN A 188 -9.25 25.89 -16.48
N ASN A 189 -9.04 25.05 -17.50
CA ASN A 189 -8.06 25.29 -18.55
C ASN A 189 -8.73 25.06 -19.91
N GLY A 190 -8.71 26.05 -20.80
CA GLY A 190 -9.35 25.97 -22.11
C GLY A 190 -9.20 27.23 -22.96
N GLU A 191 -9.26 27.06 -24.27
CA GLU A 191 -9.07 28.13 -25.28
C GLU A 191 -10.16 29.22 -25.20
N TRP A 192 -11.34 28.88 -24.67
CA TRP A 192 -12.50 29.76 -24.55
C TRP A 192 -12.63 30.42 -23.17
N LEU A 193 -11.56 30.44 -22.37
CA LEU A 193 -11.55 31.19 -21.12
C LEU A 193 -11.61 32.69 -21.43
N PRO A 194 -12.43 33.48 -20.71
CA PRO A 194 -12.47 34.92 -20.90
C PRO A 194 -11.08 35.53 -20.67
N GLU A 195 -10.66 36.47 -21.52
CA GLU A 195 -9.38 37.20 -21.34
C GLU A 195 -9.38 38.06 -20.07
N GLU A 196 -10.56 38.44 -19.57
CA GLU A 196 -10.72 39.19 -18.33
C GLU A 196 -10.36 38.35 -17.09
N LYS A 197 -9.34 38.80 -16.35
CA LYS A 197 -8.96 38.19 -15.06
C LYS A 197 -10.04 38.52 -14.02
N GLY A 198 -10.78 37.50 -13.57
CA GLY A 198 -11.79 37.63 -12.50
C GLY A 198 -13.20 37.16 -12.90
N THR A 199 -13.48 37.01 -14.20
CA THR A 199 -14.68 36.34 -14.69
C THR A 199 -14.59 34.82 -14.51
N GLY A 200 -15.66 34.17 -14.06
CA GLY A 200 -15.70 32.72 -13.82
C GLY A 200 -15.28 32.28 -12.41
N ASN A 201 -15.20 33.20 -11.44
CA ASN A 201 -15.03 32.82 -10.03
C ASN A 201 -16.21 31.96 -9.56
N LEU A 202 -15.94 30.74 -9.09
CA LEU A 202 -16.97 29.81 -8.64
C LEU A 202 -17.87 30.41 -7.56
N ASN A 203 -17.33 31.22 -6.64
CA ASN A 203 -18.14 31.89 -5.62
C ASN A 203 -19.15 32.85 -6.25
N SER A 204 -18.75 33.62 -7.26
CA SER A 204 -19.67 34.51 -7.98
C SER A 204 -20.75 33.75 -8.75
N LEU A 205 -20.42 32.56 -9.28
CA LEU A 205 -21.38 31.68 -9.94
C LEU A 205 -22.36 31.05 -8.93
N ILE A 206 -21.87 30.64 -7.77
CA ILE A 206 -22.68 30.13 -6.66
C ILE A 206 -23.62 31.23 -6.16
N ASP A 207 -23.12 32.44 -5.93
CA ASP A 207 -23.93 33.59 -5.50
C ASP A 207 -25.05 33.89 -6.49
N ASN A 208 -24.75 33.87 -7.78
CA ASN A 208 -25.74 34.06 -8.84
C ASN A 208 -26.77 32.91 -8.88
N PHE A 209 -26.34 31.67 -8.71
CA PHE A 209 -27.23 30.51 -8.66
C PHE A 209 -28.16 30.56 -7.43
N LEU A 210 -27.62 30.91 -6.26
CA LEU A 210 -28.40 31.06 -5.02
C LEU A 210 -29.44 32.17 -5.13
N ARG A 211 -29.07 33.33 -5.72
CA ARG A 211 -30.01 34.42 -6.03
C ARG A 211 -31.12 33.96 -6.98
N PHE A 212 -30.77 33.20 -8.01
CA PHE A 212 -31.74 32.67 -8.97
C PHE A 212 -32.71 31.65 -8.32
N ARG A 213 -32.20 30.80 -7.43
CA ARG A 213 -33.00 29.82 -6.68
C ARG A 213 -33.95 30.49 -5.68
N GLN A 214 -33.50 31.53 -4.96
CA GLN A 214 -34.34 32.31 -4.06
C GLN A 214 -35.49 32.99 -4.81
N ASN A 215 -35.21 33.59 -5.97
CA ASN A 215 -36.23 34.23 -6.81
C ASN A 215 -37.29 33.25 -7.36
N ARG A 216 -36.94 31.98 -7.60
CA ARG A 216 -37.90 30.94 -7.97
C ARG A 216 -38.79 30.48 -6.80
N GLY A 217 -38.25 30.43 -5.58
CA GLY A 217 -39.01 30.06 -4.39
C GLY A 217 -40.06 31.11 -3.97
N THR A 218 -39.83 32.38 -4.29
CA THR A 218 -40.77 33.48 -4.04
C THR A 218 -41.84 33.64 -5.12
N ALA A 219 -41.65 33.06 -6.30
CA ALA A 219 -42.62 33.14 -7.41
C ALA A 219 -43.71 32.05 -7.37
N SER A 220 -43.63 31.12 -6.40
CA SER A 220 -44.58 30.01 -6.20
C SER A 220 -45.36 30.11 -4.88
N ALA A 221 -45.47 31.31 -4.31
CA ALA A 221 -46.32 31.61 -3.14
C ALA A 221 -47.40 32.63 -3.53
#